data_AF-A0A7Z9WL18-F1
#
_entry.id   AF-A0A7Z9WL18-F1
#
_cell.length_a   1.000
_cell.length_b   1.000
_cell.length_c   1.000
_cell.angle_alpha   90.00
_cell.angle_beta   90.00
_cell.angle_gamma   90.00
#
_symmetry.space_group_name_H-M   'P 1'
#
loop_
_entity.id
_entity.type
_entity.pdbx_description
1 polymer ?
#
loop_
_entity_poly.entity_id
_entity_poly.type
_entity_poly.pdbx_seq_one_letter_code
_entity_poly.pdbx_strand_id
1 'polypeptide(L)'
;MTVGDKIFIGDRLILDPATGSLSVVFQAVPLLQGARAEVSYRLEGKRRRLSLLGRGMAYKIEREGIVLSRANGQVRLDWHLILGPGVEAWLEVSNIGQDPVQLDELVVLFVDAAQGGAV
;
A
#
# COMPACT_ATOMS: atom_id res chain seq x y z
N MET A 1 3.17 -6.85 -16.47
CA MET A 1 2.68 -8.12 -17.09
C MET A 1 1.67 -8.73 -16.13
N THR A 2 0.57 -9.32 -16.61
CA THR A 2 -0.35 -10.09 -15.77
C THR A 2 -0.07 -11.57 -15.97
N VAL A 3 0.17 -12.29 -14.87
CA VAL A 3 0.30 -13.76 -14.88
C VAL A 3 -0.69 -14.27 -13.83
N GLY A 4 -1.79 -14.85 -14.29
CA GLY A 4 -3.02 -14.92 -13.48
C GLY A 4 -3.61 -13.53 -13.20
N ASP A 5 -4.36 -13.39 -12.11
CA ASP A 5 -4.99 -12.12 -11.67
C ASP A 5 -3.99 -11.15 -10.98
N LYS A 6 -2.71 -11.52 -10.88
CA LYS A 6 -1.67 -10.72 -10.23
C LYS A 6 -1.03 -9.71 -11.18
N ILE A 7 -0.69 -8.54 -10.65
CA ILE A 7 -0.06 -7.45 -11.41
C ILE A 7 1.39 -7.30 -10.96
N PHE A 8 2.32 -7.42 -11.90
CA PHE A 8 3.74 -7.28 -11.64
C PHE A 8 4.22 -5.88 -12.00
N ILE A 9 4.83 -5.19 -11.04
CA ILE A 9 5.49 -3.89 -11.21
C ILE A 9 7.00 -4.11 -11.13
N GLY A 10 7.64 -4.12 -12.29
CA GLY A 10 9.05 -4.50 -12.40
C GLY A 10 9.29 -5.92 -11.89
N ASP A 11 10.46 -6.12 -11.27
CA ASP A 11 10.91 -7.32 -10.58
C ASP A 11 10.74 -7.23 -9.05
N ARG A 12 10.09 -6.15 -8.57
CA ARG A 12 10.11 -5.76 -7.15
C ARG A 12 8.78 -5.85 -6.44
N LEU A 13 7.66 -5.70 -7.15
CA LEU A 13 6.33 -5.78 -6.53
C LEU A 13 5.39 -6.68 -7.30
N ILE A 14 4.58 -7.38 -6.52
CA ILE A 14 3.48 -8.20 -7.00
C ILE A 14 2.24 -7.71 -6.28
N LEU A 15 1.28 -7.15 -7.02
CA LEU A 15 -0.02 -6.78 -6.49
C LEU A 15 -0.99 -7.94 -6.68
N ASP A 16 -1.79 -8.19 -5.66
CA ASP A 16 -2.90 -9.14 -5.68
C ASP A 16 -4.22 -8.38 -5.50
N PRO A 17 -4.92 -8.05 -6.60
CA PRO A 17 -6.18 -7.33 -6.56
C PRO A 17 -7.31 -8.10 -5.85
N ALA A 18 -7.26 -9.45 -5.87
CA ALA A 18 -8.31 -10.28 -5.27
C ALA A 18 -8.28 -10.18 -3.74
N THR A 19 -7.09 -10.11 -3.16
CA THR A 19 -6.89 -9.97 -1.71
C THR A 19 -6.63 -8.53 -1.27
N GLY A 20 -6.51 -7.58 -2.21
CA GLY A 20 -6.14 -6.19 -1.92
C GLY A 20 -4.81 -6.09 -1.17
N SER A 21 -3.84 -6.92 -1.54
CA SER A 21 -2.52 -7.00 -0.88
C SER A 21 -1.38 -6.90 -1.89
N LEU A 22 -0.17 -6.67 -1.39
CA LEU A 22 1.03 -6.78 -2.21
C LEU A 22 2.09 -7.68 -1.59
N SER A 23 3.00 -8.12 -2.43
CA SER A 23 4.26 -8.71 -2.04
C SER A 23 5.42 -7.90 -2.60
N VAL A 24 6.47 -7.77 -1.79
CA VAL A 24 7.74 -7.12 -2.13
C VAL A 24 8.77 -8.21 -2.36
N VAL A 25 9.50 -8.11 -3.47
CA VAL A 25 10.55 -9.03 -3.88
C VAL A 25 11.86 -8.26 -4.05
N PHE A 26 12.96 -8.82 -3.56
CA PHE A 26 14.31 -8.29 -3.77
C PHE A 26 15.23 -9.44 -4.15
N GLN A 27 15.91 -9.35 -5.30
CA GLN A 27 16.81 -10.40 -5.81
C GLN A 27 16.14 -11.80 -5.83
N ALA A 28 14.89 -11.85 -6.30
CA ALA A 28 14.06 -13.06 -6.33
C ALA A 28 13.69 -13.66 -4.94
N VAL A 29 13.97 -12.97 -3.85
CA VAL A 29 13.56 -13.34 -2.48
C VAL A 29 12.37 -12.48 -2.06
N PRO A 30 11.25 -13.06 -1.60
CA PRO A 30 10.15 -12.29 -1.03
C PRO A 30 10.56 -11.71 0.33
N LEU A 31 10.50 -10.38 0.46
CA LEU A 31 10.79 -9.68 1.73
C LEU A 31 9.52 -9.36 2.53
N LEU A 32 8.42 -9.10 1.82
CA LEU A 32 7.08 -8.90 2.41
C LEU A 32 6.06 -9.62 1.54
N GLN A 33 5.07 -10.25 2.16
CA GLN A 33 4.00 -10.96 1.45
C GLN A 33 2.65 -10.63 2.07
N GLY A 34 1.63 -10.46 1.23
CA GLY A 34 0.28 -10.17 1.72
C GLY A 34 0.13 -8.82 2.42
N ALA A 35 1.04 -7.87 2.16
CA ALA A 35 1.11 -6.59 2.81
C ALA A 35 -0.07 -5.67 2.41
N ARG A 36 -0.67 -4.98 3.38
CA ARG A 36 -1.74 -4.00 3.18
C ARG A 36 -1.44 -2.70 3.93
N ALA A 37 -1.96 -1.60 3.38
CA ALA A 37 -1.89 -0.26 3.95
C ALA A 37 -3.24 0.46 3.79
N GLU A 38 -3.70 1.12 4.84
CA GLU A 38 -5.01 1.79 4.86
C GLU A 38 -5.19 2.80 5.98
N VAL A 39 -6.22 3.65 5.84
CA VAL A 39 -6.64 4.61 6.86
C VAL A 39 -8.16 4.53 7.07
N SER A 40 -8.58 4.58 8.34
CA SER A 40 -9.96 4.91 8.73
C SER A 40 -10.01 6.36 9.23
N TYR A 41 -11.00 7.11 8.79
CA TYR A 41 -11.17 8.52 9.16
C TYR A 41 -12.64 8.90 9.23
N ARG A 42 -12.95 10.06 9.83
CA ARG A 42 -14.29 10.65 9.84
C ARG A 42 -14.31 11.98 9.11
N LEU A 43 -15.40 12.18 8.38
CA LEU A 43 -15.77 13.45 7.75
C LEU A 43 -17.23 13.70 8.10
N GLU A 44 -17.54 14.85 8.68
CA GLU A 44 -18.89 15.20 9.16
C GLU A 44 -19.49 14.12 10.10
N GLY A 45 -18.65 13.58 10.98
CA GLY A 45 -19.04 12.52 11.92
C GLY A 45 -19.25 11.13 11.29
N LYS A 46 -19.16 11.00 9.96
CA LYS A 46 -19.33 9.72 9.26
C LYS A 46 -17.98 9.03 9.06
N ARG A 47 -17.85 7.79 9.55
CA ARG A 47 -16.66 6.97 9.34
C ARG A 47 -16.54 6.57 7.86
N ARG A 48 -15.32 6.66 7.34
CA ARG A 48 -14.88 6.31 5.99
C ARG A 48 -13.57 5.54 6.09
N ARG A 49 -13.25 4.77 5.04
CA ARG A 49 -12.01 3.99 4.93
C ARG A 49 -11.43 4.18 3.53
N LEU A 50 -10.11 4.29 3.46
CA LEU A 50 -9.36 4.24 2.22
C LEU A 50 -8.27 3.19 2.37
N SER A 51 -8.33 2.13 1.57
CA SER A 51 -7.22 1.19 1.40
C SER A 51 -6.36 1.62 0.22
N LEU A 52 -5.04 1.46 0.31
CA LEU A 52 -4.14 1.87 -0.77
C LEU A 52 -4.35 1.05 -2.05
N LEU A 53 -4.54 -0.25 -1.93
CA LEU A 53 -4.52 -1.21 -3.05
C LEU A 53 -5.91 -1.40 -3.70
N GLY A 54 -6.59 -0.29 -4.01
CA GLY A 54 -7.89 -0.32 -4.68
C GLY A 54 -7.93 0.45 -6.00
N ARG A 55 -9.13 0.53 -6.60
CA ARG A 55 -9.35 1.26 -7.85
C ARG A 55 -8.83 2.71 -7.75
N GLY A 56 -8.07 3.13 -8.76
CA GLY A 56 -7.45 4.45 -8.83
C GLY A 56 -6.10 4.57 -8.13
N MET A 57 -5.51 3.45 -7.67
CA MET A 57 -4.11 3.42 -7.24
C MET A 57 -3.18 3.69 -8.41
N ALA A 58 -2.15 4.50 -8.15
CA ALA A 58 -1.05 4.78 -9.06
C ALA A 58 0.27 4.39 -8.39
N TYR A 59 1.31 4.16 -9.20
CA TYR A 59 2.65 3.89 -8.70
C TYR A 59 3.69 4.72 -9.43
N LYS A 60 4.79 4.99 -8.74
CA LYS A 60 5.99 5.61 -9.28
C LYS A 60 7.20 4.80 -8.85
N ILE A 61 8.03 4.42 -9.81
CA ILE A 61 9.33 3.82 -9.53
C ILE A 61 10.34 4.97 -9.42
N GLU A 62 11.05 5.02 -8.30
CA GLU A 62 12.11 5.99 -8.03
C GLU A 62 13.46 5.28 -8.01
N ARG A 63 14.55 6.06 -7.97
CA ARG A 63 15.91 5.49 -7.98
C ARG A 63 16.14 4.54 -6.80
N GLU A 64 15.61 4.90 -5.63
CA GLU A 64 15.86 4.22 -4.35
C GLU A 64 14.68 3.33 -3.90
N GLY A 65 13.53 3.43 -4.55
CA GLY A 65 12.32 2.81 -4.04
C GLY A 65 11.12 2.88 -4.97
N ILE A 66 9.96 2.60 -4.41
CA ILE A 66 8.67 2.64 -5.07
C ILE A 66 7.69 3.40 -4.19
N VAL A 67 6.92 4.29 -4.81
CA VAL A 67 5.82 4.97 -4.15
C VAL A 67 4.52 4.48 -4.76
N LEU A 68 3.61 4.04 -3.90
CA LEU A 68 2.23 3.68 -4.25
C LEU A 68 1.32 4.77 -3.71
N SER A 69 0.42 5.30 -4.55
CA SER A 69 -0.43 6.43 -4.19
C SER A 69 -1.90 6.13 -4.50
N ARG A 70 -2.81 6.55 -3.61
CA ARG A 70 -4.26 6.53 -3.88
C ARG A 70 -4.96 7.68 -3.17
N ALA A 71 -5.95 8.26 -3.84
CA ALA A 71 -6.79 9.33 -3.29
C ALA A 71 -8.28 9.07 -3.52
N ASN A 72 -9.14 9.65 -2.67
CA ASN A 72 -10.59 9.60 -2.82
C ASN A 72 -11.27 10.99 -2.79
N GLY A 73 -10.50 12.05 -3.06
CA GLY A 73 -10.96 13.44 -3.04
C GLY A 73 -11.00 14.10 -1.66
N GLN A 74 -10.80 13.34 -0.59
CA GLN A 74 -10.75 13.85 0.79
C GLN A 74 -9.39 13.57 1.41
N VAL A 75 -8.92 12.33 1.30
CA VAL A 75 -7.61 11.91 1.78
C VAL A 75 -6.79 11.29 0.65
N ARG A 76 -5.48 11.45 0.74
CA ARG A 76 -4.48 10.74 -0.06
C ARG A 76 -3.63 9.87 0.85
N LEU A 77 -3.35 8.66 0.38
CA LEU A 77 -2.35 7.76 0.94
C LEU A 77 -1.17 7.69 -0.04
N ASP A 78 0.03 7.89 0.47
CA ASP A 78 1.28 7.66 -0.24
C ASP A 78 2.12 6.67 0.58
N TRP A 79 2.34 5.47 0.04
CA TRP A 79 3.14 4.43 0.68
C TRP A 79 4.49 4.34 0.00
N HIS A 80 5.53 4.69 0.75
CA HIS A 80 6.89 4.67 0.29
C HIS A 80 7.55 3.37 0.71
N LEU A 81 8.25 2.75 -0.23
CA LEU A 81 8.96 1.48 -0.04
C LEU A 81 10.39 1.65 -0.57
N ILE A 82 11.38 1.61 0.32
CA ILE A 82 12.80 1.55 -0.04
C ILE A 82 13.25 0.09 0.04
N LEU A 83 13.85 -0.40 -1.05
CA LEU A 83 14.17 -1.81 -1.24
C LEU A 83 15.68 -2.01 -1.28
N GLY A 84 16.21 -2.71 -0.28
CA GLY A 84 17.59 -3.13 -0.19
C GLY A 84 17.69 -4.52 0.44
N PRO A 85 18.73 -4.81 1.24
CA PRO A 85 18.82 -6.04 2.02
C PRO A 85 17.65 -6.24 3.01
N GLY A 86 16.90 -5.17 3.30
CA GLY A 86 15.61 -5.22 3.97
C GLY A 86 14.60 -4.28 3.28
N VAL A 87 13.44 -4.12 3.90
CA VAL A 87 12.41 -3.16 3.45
C VAL A 87 12.24 -2.08 4.50
N GLU A 88 12.41 -0.83 4.08
CA GLU A 88 11.95 0.33 4.84
C GLU A 88 10.65 0.83 4.21
N ALA A 89 9.66 1.06 5.05
CA ALA A 89 8.32 1.41 4.62
C ALA A 89 7.66 2.42 5.55
N TRP A 90 7.05 3.46 4.99
CA TRP A 90 6.23 4.41 5.75
C TRP A 90 5.04 4.89 4.93
N LEU A 91 3.93 5.12 5.62
CA LEU A 91 2.68 5.56 5.02
C LEU A 91 2.44 7.03 5.38
N GLU A 92 2.34 7.87 4.37
CA GLU A 92 1.93 9.25 4.49
C GLU A 92 0.43 9.38 4.24
N VAL A 93 -0.25 10.16 5.09
CA VAL A 93 -1.66 10.52 4.93
C VAL A 93 -1.77 12.01 4.80
N SER A 94 -2.33 12.47 3.69
CA SER A 94 -2.60 13.89 3.45
C SER A 94 -4.10 14.15 3.40
N ASN A 95 -4.58 15.15 4.15
CA ASN A 95 -5.89 15.73 3.90
C ASN A 95 -5.79 16.61 2.65
N ILE A 96 -6.47 16.21 1.58
CA ILE A 96 -6.51 16.92 0.29
C ILE A 96 -7.88 17.54 0.01
N GLY A 97 -8.84 17.33 0.92
CA GLY A 97 -10.16 17.94 0.89
C GLY A 97 -10.13 19.38 1.43
N GLN A 98 -11.30 20.02 1.42
CA GLN A 98 -11.48 21.36 2.02
C GLN A 98 -11.88 21.28 3.49
N ASP A 99 -12.39 20.14 3.93
CA ASP A 99 -12.93 19.94 5.27
C ASP A 99 -11.91 19.24 6.18
N PRO A 100 -11.90 19.54 7.49
CA PRO A 100 -11.09 18.80 8.45
C PRO A 100 -11.55 17.35 8.54
N VAL A 101 -10.57 16.44 8.58
CA VAL A 101 -10.81 15.00 8.81
C VAL A 101 -10.24 14.59 10.16
N GLN A 102 -10.95 13.72 10.87
CA GLN A 102 -10.43 13.06 12.07
C GLN A 102 -9.90 11.68 11.66
N LEU A 103 -8.63 11.41 11.91
CA LEU A 103 -8.08 10.07 11.70
C LEU A 103 -8.47 9.18 12.88
N ASP A 104 -9.13 8.05 12.60
CA ASP A 104 -9.52 7.07 13.61
C ASP A 104 -8.44 5.99 13.76
N GLU A 105 -7.87 5.53 12.64
CA GLU A 105 -6.90 4.44 12.61
C GLU A 105 -6.01 4.56 11.37
N LEU A 106 -4.72 4.27 11.55
CA LEU A 106 -3.74 4.21 10.48
C LEU A 106 -3.05 2.83 10.50
N VAL A 107 -3.24 2.08 9.43
CA VAL A 107 -2.60 0.77 9.22
C VAL A 107 -1.46 0.97 8.23
N VAL A 108 -0.25 1.12 8.76
CA VAL A 108 0.96 1.36 7.96
C VAL A 108 1.42 0.08 7.26
N LEU A 109 1.42 -1.04 7.99
CA LEU A 109 1.80 -2.35 7.49
C LEU A 109 0.97 -3.40 8.22
N PHE A 110 0.11 -4.08 7.48
CA PHE A 110 -0.52 -5.32 7.91
C PHE A 110 0.00 -6.46 7.05
N VAL A 111 0.55 -7.50 7.70
CA VAL A 111 1.07 -8.71 7.05
C VAL A 111 0.31 -9.90 7.60
N ASP A 112 -0.21 -10.75 6.72
CA ASP A 112 -0.86 -12.00 7.13
C ASP A 112 0.19 -13.11 7.27
N ALA A 113 0.37 -13.61 8.50
CA ALA A 113 1.30 -14.70 8.79
C ALA A 113 0.93 -16.02 8.08
N ALA A 114 -0.32 -16.22 7.66
CA ALA A 114 -0.70 -17.35 6.82
C ALA A 114 -0.15 -17.26 5.39
N GLN A 115 0.31 -16.07 4.98
CA GLN A 115 1.06 -15.82 3.74
C GLN A 115 2.54 -15.49 4.00
N GLY A 116 2.98 -15.58 5.26
CA GLY A 116 4.32 -15.25 5.71
C GLY A 116 5.31 -16.32 5.25
N GLY A 117 6.31 -15.87 4.49
CA GLY A 117 7.40 -16.70 3.98
C GLY A 117 7.98 -17.63 5.03
N ALA A 118 8.38 -18.82 4.56
CA ALA A 118 9.12 -19.79 5.35
C ALA A 118 10.28 -19.13 6.10
N VAL A 119 10.42 -19.51 7.38
CA VAL A 119 11.65 -19.29 8.16
C VAL A 119 12.82 -19.99 7.48
#